data_AF-X1EBX5-F1
#
_entry.id   AF-X1EBX5-F1
#
_cell.length_a   1.000
_cell.length_b   1.000
_cell.length_c   1.000
_cell.angle_alpha   90.00
_cell.angle_beta   90.00
_cell.angle_gamma   90.00
#
_symmetry.space_group_name_H-M   'P 1'
#
loop_
_entity.id
_entity.type
_entity.pdbx_description
1 polymer ?
#
loop_
_entity_poly.entity_id
_entity_poly.type
_entity_poly.pdbx_seq_one_letter_code
_entity_poly.pdbx_strand_id
1 'polypeptide(L)'
;RIETDNDNEPQLRACSRGRAYRQRVYSKERLKYPLRRVGERGEGKFERVSWDEALNHVATKILEIKEKYGNSAILFVPGGGNQGMLHGVTPVGLMLNQIGGYTRMWGIPSYEGALFASMATYGTMMSGNAREDFLNSKLIIMWGWNPANTVWDPGTSLWLAKAREQGTKIIAIDPIFTDSAAVLADEWIPIRPGTDTAMLLAMAYVIIT
;
A
#
# COMPACT_ATOMS: atom_id res chain seq x y z
N ARG A 1 -21.51 7.70 -12.39
CA ARG A 1 -20.70 8.44 -11.40
C ARG A 1 -20.28 7.41 -10.34
N ILE A 2 -19.04 7.42 -9.86
CA ILE A 2 -18.68 6.60 -8.68
C ILE A 2 -19.05 7.47 -7.49
N GLU A 3 -20.06 7.05 -6.73
CA GLU A 3 -20.55 7.75 -5.54
C GLU A 3 -20.40 6.81 -4.34
N THR A 4 -19.80 7.31 -3.28
CA THR A 4 -19.52 6.57 -2.05
C THR A 4 -20.02 7.30 -0.80
N ASP A 5 -20.69 8.43 -1.03
CA ASP A 5 -21.15 9.38 0.00
C ASP A 5 -22.70 9.44 -0.08
N ASN A 6 -23.35 8.27 -0.18
CA ASN A 6 -24.80 8.15 -0.05
C ASN A 6 -25.16 7.91 1.42
N ASP A 7 -26.41 8.14 1.83
CA ASP A 7 -26.86 8.08 3.24
C ASP A 7 -26.84 6.66 3.86
N ASN A 8 -26.09 5.72 3.27
CA ASN A 8 -25.88 4.38 3.80
C ASN A 8 -24.51 4.29 4.50
N GLU A 9 -24.50 3.87 5.75
CA GLU A 9 -23.29 3.69 6.54
C GLU A 9 -22.68 2.28 6.34
N PRO A 10 -21.33 2.16 6.27
CA PRO A 10 -20.31 3.21 6.34
C PRO A 10 -19.98 3.87 4.99
N GLN A 11 -19.85 5.21 4.97
CA GLN A 11 -19.47 5.98 3.78
C GLN A 11 -17.98 5.80 3.41
N LEU A 12 -17.71 5.01 2.38
CA LEU A 12 -16.35 4.77 1.85
C LEU A 12 -15.83 5.95 1.00
N ARG A 13 -15.54 7.09 1.62
CA ARG A 13 -15.15 8.36 0.97
C ARG A 13 -13.96 8.27 0.00
N ALA A 14 -14.23 7.92 -1.26
CA ALA A 14 -13.18 7.71 -2.27
C ALA A 14 -12.32 8.96 -2.49
N CYS A 15 -11.00 8.78 -2.51
CA CYS A 15 -10.04 9.83 -2.86
C CYS A 15 -10.17 10.23 -4.34
N SER A 16 -9.48 11.30 -4.74
CA SER A 16 -9.47 11.80 -6.13
C SER A 16 -9.12 10.70 -7.15
N ARG A 17 -8.12 9.87 -6.84
CA ARG A 17 -7.72 8.70 -7.65
C ARG A 17 -8.84 7.67 -7.78
N GLY A 18 -9.55 7.38 -6.68
CA GLY A 18 -10.69 6.46 -6.66
C GLY A 18 -11.87 7.00 -7.48
N ARG A 19 -12.20 8.28 -7.34
CA ARG A 19 -13.26 8.95 -8.12
C ARG A 19 -12.92 8.99 -9.62
N ALA A 20 -11.65 9.12 -9.96
CA ALA A 20 -11.16 9.11 -11.34
C ALA A 20 -11.03 7.70 -11.95
N TYR A 21 -11.26 6.62 -11.20
CA TYR A 21 -10.99 5.25 -11.65
C TYR A 21 -11.75 4.87 -12.94
N ARG A 22 -12.93 5.47 -13.17
CA ARG A 22 -13.68 5.34 -14.42
C ARG A 22 -12.84 5.70 -15.65
N GLN A 23 -11.96 6.70 -15.56
CA GLN A 23 -11.08 7.10 -16.65
C GLN A 23 -10.10 5.98 -17.03
N ARG A 24 -9.63 5.18 -16.07
CA ARG A 24 -8.80 4.01 -16.34
C ARG A 24 -9.56 2.91 -17.10
N VAL A 25 -10.83 2.68 -16.74
CA VAL A 25 -11.69 1.66 -17.37
C VAL A 25 -11.94 1.98 -18.84
N TYR A 26 -12.13 3.26 -19.18
CA TYR A 26 -12.42 3.72 -20.55
C TYR A 26 -11.20 4.34 -21.26
N SER A 27 -10.00 4.26 -20.67
CA SER A 27 -8.79 4.79 -21.29
C SER A 27 -8.52 4.12 -22.63
N LYS A 28 -8.05 4.91 -23.60
CA LYS A 28 -7.56 4.40 -24.90
C LYS A 28 -6.33 3.50 -24.72
N GLU A 29 -5.58 3.70 -23.65
CA GLU A 29 -4.36 2.95 -23.30
C GLU A 29 -4.65 1.65 -22.52
N ARG A 30 -5.93 1.37 -22.20
CA ARG A 30 -6.28 0.16 -21.46
C ARG A 30 -5.92 -1.08 -22.28
N LEU A 31 -5.18 -2.00 -21.67
CA LEU A 31 -4.94 -3.34 -22.21
C LEU A 31 -6.26 -4.12 -22.28
N LYS A 32 -6.67 -4.52 -23.48
CA LYS A 32 -7.93 -5.22 -23.76
C LYS A 32 -7.76 -6.69 -24.14
N TYR A 33 -6.58 -7.05 -24.61
CA TYR A 33 -6.28 -8.38 -25.14
C TYR A 33 -4.90 -8.84 -24.68
N PRO A 34 -4.67 -10.16 -24.60
CA PRO A 34 -3.32 -10.71 -24.47
C PRO A 34 -2.44 -10.27 -25.64
N LEU A 35 -1.19 -9.94 -25.34
CA LEU A 35 -0.21 -9.45 -26.29
C LEU A 35 1.05 -10.31 -26.21
N ARG A 36 1.60 -10.70 -27.36
CA ARG A 36 2.87 -11.41 -27.48
C ARG A 36 3.91 -10.47 -28.10
N ARG A 37 5.12 -10.45 -27.53
CA ARG A 37 6.22 -9.64 -28.06
C ARG A 37 6.74 -10.25 -29.37
N VAL A 38 6.92 -9.43 -30.40
CA VAL A 38 7.42 -9.85 -31.73
C VAL A 38 8.75 -9.20 -32.15
N GLY A 39 9.25 -8.24 -31.38
CA GLY A 39 10.57 -7.61 -31.58
C GLY A 39 11.50 -7.81 -30.38
N GLU A 40 12.62 -7.09 -30.35
CA GLU A 40 13.54 -7.15 -29.21
C GLU A 40 12.92 -6.60 -27.92
N ARG A 41 13.41 -7.05 -26.76
CA ARG A 41 12.92 -6.57 -25.47
C ARG A 41 13.21 -5.07 -25.35
N GLY A 42 12.17 -4.28 -25.09
CA GLY A 42 12.25 -2.82 -25.00
C GLY A 42 11.79 -2.07 -26.25
N GLU A 43 11.60 -2.76 -27.39
CA GLU A 43 11.16 -2.10 -28.63
C GLU A 43 9.67 -1.72 -28.67
N GLY A 44 8.85 -2.22 -27.74
CA GLY A 44 7.41 -1.94 -27.72
C GLY A 44 6.61 -2.62 -28.83
N LYS A 45 7.18 -3.60 -29.54
CA LYS A 45 6.49 -4.32 -30.65
C LYS A 45 5.76 -5.56 -30.14
N PHE A 46 4.43 -5.54 -30.26
CA PHE A 46 3.55 -6.63 -29.82
C PHE A 46 2.49 -6.95 -30.87
N GLU A 47 2.08 -8.21 -30.91
CA GLU A 47 0.91 -8.67 -31.64
C GLU A 47 -0.15 -9.22 -30.67
N ARG A 48 -1.41 -9.19 -31.09
CA ARG A 48 -2.51 -9.77 -30.33
C ARG A 48 -2.55 -11.28 -30.49
N VAL A 49 -2.75 -12.00 -29.39
CA VAL A 49 -2.95 -13.45 -29.38
C VAL A 49 -4.22 -13.83 -28.62
N SER A 50 -4.65 -15.10 -28.73
CA SER A 50 -5.76 -15.62 -27.92
C SER A 50 -5.33 -15.84 -26.46
N TRP A 51 -6.31 -15.98 -25.56
CA TRP A 51 -6.02 -16.34 -24.17
C TRP A 51 -5.40 -17.73 -24.07
N ASP A 52 -5.91 -18.71 -24.83
CA ASP A 52 -5.36 -20.07 -24.82
C ASP A 52 -3.91 -20.09 -25.28
N GLU A 53 -3.56 -19.35 -26.34
CA GLU A 53 -2.19 -19.26 -26.81
C GLU A 53 -1.27 -18.62 -25.77
N ALA A 54 -1.70 -17.49 -25.17
CA ALA A 54 -0.91 -16.80 -24.15
C ALA A 54 -0.68 -17.67 -22.90
N LEU A 55 -1.73 -18.32 -22.40
CA LEU A 55 -1.67 -19.16 -21.21
C LEU A 55 -0.85 -20.42 -21.45
N ASN A 56 -1.05 -21.10 -22.59
CA ASN A 56 -0.26 -22.27 -22.95
C ASN A 56 1.22 -21.90 -23.09
N HIS A 57 1.54 -20.80 -23.75
CA HIS A 57 2.91 -20.34 -23.89
C HIS A 57 3.59 -20.10 -22.53
N VAL A 58 2.92 -19.38 -21.63
CA VAL A 58 3.45 -19.09 -20.28
C VAL A 58 3.61 -20.38 -19.48
N ALA A 59 2.61 -21.27 -19.49
CA ALA A 59 2.66 -22.54 -18.78
C ALA A 59 3.81 -23.43 -19.29
N THR A 60 3.95 -23.58 -20.60
CA THR A 60 5.06 -24.33 -21.22
C THR A 60 6.41 -23.75 -20.81
N LYS A 61 6.59 -22.42 -20.85
CA LYS A 61 7.87 -21.81 -20.43
C LYS A 61 8.18 -21.97 -18.95
N ILE A 62 7.17 -21.90 -18.07
CA ILE A 62 7.36 -22.17 -16.64
C ILE A 62 7.84 -23.61 -16.43
N LEU A 63 7.21 -24.59 -17.10
CA LEU A 63 7.60 -26.00 -17.00
C LEU A 63 8.98 -26.28 -17.60
N GLU A 64 9.31 -25.70 -18.75
CA GLU A 64 10.66 -25.79 -19.35
C GLU A 64 11.74 -25.24 -18.40
N ILE A 65 11.49 -24.07 -17.77
CA ILE A 65 12.42 -23.46 -16.82
C ILE A 65 12.60 -24.35 -15.59
N LYS A 66 11.49 -24.86 -15.05
CA LYS A 66 11.51 -25.80 -13.92
C LYS A 66 12.34 -27.03 -14.24
N GLU A 67 12.13 -27.66 -15.40
CA GLU A 67 12.86 -28.87 -15.78
C GLU A 67 14.35 -28.61 -15.97
N LYS A 68 14.69 -27.49 -16.63
CA LYS A 68 16.08 -27.19 -16.99
C LYS A 68 16.91 -26.58 -15.86
N TYR A 69 16.29 -25.78 -14.99
CA TYR A 69 17.00 -24.96 -14.00
C TYR A 69 16.48 -25.11 -12.57
N GLY A 70 15.41 -25.89 -12.37
CA GLY A 70 14.73 -26.01 -11.09
C GLY A 70 13.82 -24.82 -10.76
N ASN A 71 13.02 -24.99 -9.70
CA ASN A 71 12.04 -23.98 -9.27
C ASN A 71 12.66 -22.66 -8.78
N SER A 72 13.91 -22.66 -8.32
CA SER A 72 14.61 -21.45 -7.88
C SER A 72 14.87 -20.46 -9.03
N ALA A 73 14.82 -20.90 -10.29
CA ALA A 73 14.92 -20.04 -11.45
C ALA A 73 13.62 -19.26 -11.75
N ILE A 74 12.51 -19.60 -11.08
CA ILE A 74 11.23 -18.90 -11.21
C ILE A 74 11.16 -17.83 -10.12
N LEU A 75 11.27 -16.56 -10.51
CA LEU A 75 11.11 -15.43 -9.60
C LEU A 75 9.69 -14.87 -9.71
N PHE A 76 8.98 -14.79 -8.60
CA PHE A 76 7.72 -14.05 -8.52
C PHE A 76 7.90 -12.81 -7.66
N VAL A 77 7.81 -11.65 -8.29
CA VAL A 77 7.82 -10.34 -7.66
C VAL A 77 6.37 -9.85 -7.56
N PRO A 78 5.66 -10.11 -6.44
CA PRO A 78 4.34 -9.53 -6.23
C PRO A 78 4.45 -8.00 -6.14
N GLY A 79 3.48 -7.31 -6.70
CA GLY A 79 3.43 -5.85 -6.72
C GLY A 79 2.05 -5.30 -6.37
N GLY A 80 1.99 -3.98 -6.23
CA GLY A 80 0.72 -3.26 -6.07
C GLY A 80 -0.14 -3.28 -7.32
N GLY A 81 -1.40 -2.88 -7.17
CA GLY A 81 -2.38 -2.85 -8.25
C GLY A 81 -3.73 -3.37 -7.79
N ASN A 82 -4.05 -4.62 -8.15
CA ASN A 82 -5.25 -5.29 -7.64
C ASN A 82 -4.89 -6.11 -6.40
N GLN A 83 -5.44 -5.72 -5.24
CA GLN A 83 -5.30 -6.46 -3.99
C GLN A 83 -6.52 -7.34 -3.67
N GLY A 84 -7.44 -7.50 -4.62
CA GLY A 84 -8.58 -8.39 -4.46
C GLY A 84 -8.15 -9.84 -4.27
N MET A 85 -8.87 -10.57 -3.42
CA MET A 85 -8.50 -11.94 -3.05
C MET A 85 -8.37 -12.90 -4.25
N LEU A 86 -9.22 -12.73 -5.27
CA LEU A 86 -9.30 -13.62 -6.43
C LEU A 86 -8.41 -13.21 -7.61
N HIS A 87 -8.03 -11.93 -7.68
CA HIS A 87 -7.30 -11.36 -8.83
C HIS A 87 -6.00 -10.68 -8.42
N GLY A 88 -5.61 -10.81 -7.16
CA GLY A 88 -4.38 -10.28 -6.61
C GLY A 88 -3.23 -11.27 -6.69
N VAL A 89 -2.22 -11.04 -5.86
CA VAL A 89 -0.96 -11.79 -5.88
C VAL A 89 -1.08 -13.20 -5.28
N THR A 90 -2.04 -13.41 -4.39
CA THR A 90 -2.19 -14.66 -3.63
C THR A 90 -2.48 -15.88 -4.52
N PRO A 91 -3.44 -15.85 -5.47
CA PRO A 91 -3.70 -17.00 -6.34
C PRO A 91 -2.48 -17.42 -7.19
N VAL A 92 -1.69 -16.45 -7.67
CA VAL A 92 -0.48 -16.74 -8.45
C VAL A 92 0.58 -17.44 -7.58
N GLY A 93 0.82 -16.92 -6.38
CA GLY A 93 1.74 -17.56 -5.44
C GLY A 93 1.30 -18.97 -5.04
N LEU A 94 -0.01 -19.19 -4.81
CA LEU A 94 -0.56 -20.51 -4.52
C LEU A 94 -0.36 -21.48 -5.68
N MET A 95 -0.64 -21.06 -6.91
CA MET A 95 -0.44 -21.87 -8.12
C MET A 95 1.03 -22.27 -8.30
N LEU A 96 1.98 -21.34 -8.09
CA LEU A 96 3.41 -21.66 -8.15
C LEU A 96 3.85 -22.64 -7.04
N ASN A 97 3.25 -22.58 -5.85
CA ASN A 97 3.54 -23.57 -4.79
C ASN A 97 3.10 -24.98 -5.19
N GLN A 98 2.01 -25.14 -5.95
CA GLN A 98 1.54 -26.45 -6.41
C GLN A 98 2.49 -27.14 -7.40
N ILE A 99 3.37 -26.37 -8.06
CA ILE A 99 4.38 -26.93 -8.99
C ILE A 99 5.78 -27.07 -8.36
N GLY A 100 5.88 -26.96 -7.03
CA GLY A 100 7.12 -27.17 -6.27
C GLY A 100 7.81 -25.89 -5.79
N GLY A 101 7.10 -24.76 -5.80
CA GLY A 101 7.57 -23.50 -5.25
C GLY A 101 8.28 -22.60 -6.26
N TYR A 102 8.82 -21.49 -5.75
CA TYR A 102 9.44 -20.43 -6.55
C TYR A 102 10.33 -19.56 -5.64
N THR A 103 11.25 -18.81 -6.24
CA THR A 103 12.06 -17.81 -5.53
C THR A 103 11.20 -16.61 -5.17
N ARG A 104 11.19 -16.28 -3.87
CA ARG A 104 10.43 -15.17 -3.28
C ARG A 104 11.36 -14.01 -2.99
N MET A 105 10.80 -12.80 -2.96
CA MET A 105 11.49 -11.66 -2.37
C MET A 105 11.49 -11.80 -0.84
N TRP A 106 12.57 -11.32 -0.22
CA TRP A 106 12.63 -11.12 1.23
C TRP A 106 12.43 -9.64 1.56
N GLY A 107 11.59 -9.37 2.54
CA GLY A 107 11.26 -8.02 2.99
C GLY A 107 10.37 -7.23 2.02
N ILE A 108 9.92 -6.06 2.48
CA ILE A 108 9.03 -5.17 1.72
C ILE A 108 9.58 -3.73 1.72
N PRO A 109 9.78 -3.09 0.55
CA PRO A 109 10.41 -1.76 0.47
C PRO A 109 9.74 -0.61 1.24
N SER A 110 8.52 -0.79 1.74
CA SER A 110 7.71 0.26 2.37
C SER A 110 7.58 0.10 3.89
N TYR A 111 7.03 -1.01 4.38
CA TYR A 111 6.67 -1.15 5.80
C TYR A 111 7.49 -2.20 6.56
N GLU A 112 8.60 -2.70 5.99
CA GLU A 112 9.43 -3.73 6.64
C GLU A 112 9.94 -3.30 8.02
N GLY A 113 10.35 -2.04 8.17
CA GLY A 113 10.83 -1.52 9.47
C GLY A 113 9.73 -1.55 10.54
N ALA A 114 8.51 -1.16 10.18
CA ALA A 114 7.36 -1.26 11.08
C ALA A 114 7.00 -2.72 11.38
N LEU A 115 7.16 -3.61 10.39
CA LEU A 115 6.94 -5.04 10.57
C LEU A 115 7.91 -5.66 11.56
N PHE A 116 9.20 -5.39 11.38
CA PHE A 116 10.23 -5.86 12.29
C PHE A 116 10.01 -5.33 13.71
N ALA A 117 9.76 -4.02 13.86
CA ALA A 117 9.55 -3.40 15.17
C ALA A 117 8.32 -3.98 15.89
N SER A 118 7.17 -4.07 15.21
CA SER A 118 5.94 -4.58 15.83
C SER A 118 6.06 -6.06 16.21
N MET A 119 6.69 -6.88 15.36
CA MET A 119 6.93 -8.29 15.68
C MET A 119 7.92 -8.47 16.83
N ALA A 120 8.99 -7.69 16.88
CA ALA A 120 9.99 -7.77 17.95
C ALA A 120 9.43 -7.29 19.31
N THR A 121 8.57 -6.27 19.31
CA THR A 121 8.02 -5.68 20.55
C THR A 121 6.75 -6.39 21.03
N TYR A 122 5.83 -6.71 20.12
CA TYR A 122 4.48 -7.22 20.47
C TYR A 122 4.23 -8.66 20.02
N GLY A 123 5.11 -9.26 19.20
CA GLY A 123 4.89 -10.59 18.62
C GLY A 123 3.80 -10.64 17.56
N THR A 124 3.25 -9.49 17.13
CA THR A 124 2.16 -9.41 16.15
C THR A 124 2.22 -8.12 15.34
N MET A 125 1.65 -8.17 14.14
CA MET A 125 1.38 -7.01 13.28
C MET A 125 0.03 -6.35 13.55
N MET A 126 -0.84 -6.99 14.34
CA MET A 126 -2.15 -6.46 14.70
C MET A 126 -2.04 -5.56 15.94
N SER A 127 -1.31 -4.46 15.79
CA SER A 127 -0.97 -3.51 16.86
C SER A 127 -1.60 -2.12 16.69
N GLY A 128 -2.50 -1.95 15.71
CA GLY A 128 -3.21 -0.70 15.44
C GLY A 128 -4.69 -0.73 15.82
N ASN A 129 -5.33 0.43 15.80
CA ASN A 129 -6.76 0.62 16.06
C ASN A 129 -7.51 1.01 14.78
N ALA A 130 -8.84 0.87 14.82
CA ALA A 130 -9.73 1.45 13.83
C ALA A 130 -9.67 3.00 13.89
N ARG A 131 -9.99 3.69 12.80
CA ARG A 131 -9.81 5.16 12.72
C ARG A 131 -10.81 5.92 13.59
N GLU A 132 -11.95 5.32 13.82
CA GLU A 132 -13.00 5.76 14.74
C GLU A 132 -12.43 5.96 16.16
N ASP A 133 -11.42 5.18 16.53
CA ASP A 133 -10.78 5.24 17.85
C ASP A 133 -9.95 6.52 18.07
N PHE A 134 -9.67 7.29 17.01
CA PHE A 134 -9.07 8.63 17.15
C PHE A 134 -9.92 9.55 18.03
N LEU A 135 -11.25 9.36 18.05
CA LEU A 135 -12.15 10.15 18.90
C LEU A 135 -11.97 9.89 20.40
N ASN A 136 -11.39 8.76 20.77
CA ASN A 136 -11.10 8.42 22.17
C ASN A 136 -9.75 8.99 22.63
N SER A 137 -8.97 9.60 21.73
CA SER A 137 -7.64 10.13 22.04
C SER A 137 -7.71 11.56 22.58
N LYS A 138 -6.92 11.87 23.62
CA LYS A 138 -6.73 13.25 24.11
C LYS A 138 -5.59 13.99 23.39
N LEU A 139 -4.68 13.22 22.82
CA LEU A 139 -3.52 13.69 22.06
C LEU A 139 -3.28 12.71 20.90
N ILE A 140 -3.03 13.25 19.70
CA ILE A 140 -2.60 12.48 18.53
C ILE A 140 -1.28 13.08 18.04
N ILE A 141 -0.29 12.22 17.81
CA ILE A 141 0.98 12.60 17.18
C ILE A 141 0.99 12.04 15.77
N MET A 142 0.91 12.91 14.76
CA MET A 142 1.12 12.58 13.36
C MET A 142 2.62 12.60 13.08
N TRP A 143 3.28 11.44 13.17
CA TRP A 143 4.72 11.30 12.99
C TRP A 143 5.06 10.86 11.57
N GLY A 144 5.62 11.76 10.76
CA GLY A 144 5.93 11.51 9.33
C GLY A 144 4.71 11.09 8.52
N TRP A 145 3.51 11.48 8.96
CA TRP A 145 2.25 10.96 8.45
C TRP A 145 1.45 12.05 7.75
N ASN A 146 1.20 11.86 6.44
CA ASN A 146 0.53 12.83 5.58
C ASN A 146 -0.82 12.29 5.01
N PRO A 147 -1.84 12.04 5.85
CA PRO A 147 -3.11 11.44 5.43
C PRO A 147 -3.94 12.30 4.46
N ALA A 148 -3.81 13.62 4.49
CA ALA A 148 -4.51 14.52 3.56
C ALA A 148 -4.10 14.31 2.09
N ASN A 149 -2.84 13.92 1.84
CA ASN A 149 -2.32 13.72 0.49
C ASN A 149 -2.24 12.23 0.10
N THR A 150 -1.69 11.40 0.99
CA THR A 150 -1.46 9.98 0.71
C THR A 150 -2.75 9.17 0.63
N VAL A 151 -3.77 9.58 1.39
CA VAL A 151 -5.13 8.98 1.47
C VAL A 151 -5.11 7.46 1.38
N TRP A 152 -4.42 6.83 2.33
CA TRP A 152 -4.44 5.38 2.50
C TRP A 152 -5.72 4.97 3.25
N ASP A 153 -6.60 4.28 2.55
CA ASP A 153 -7.98 3.97 2.97
C ASP A 153 -8.85 5.25 3.14
N PRO A 154 -10.08 5.29 2.62
CA PRO A 154 -10.97 6.44 2.83
C PRO A 154 -11.24 6.71 4.32
N GLY A 155 -11.43 8.00 4.67
CA GLY A 155 -11.93 8.42 5.98
C GLY A 155 -10.88 8.82 7.02
N THR A 156 -9.60 8.54 6.82
CA THR A 156 -8.53 8.91 7.78
C THR A 156 -8.57 10.39 8.18
N SER A 157 -8.49 11.32 7.20
CA SER A 157 -8.51 12.75 7.48
C SER A 157 -9.83 13.23 8.09
N LEU A 158 -10.94 12.55 7.80
CA LEU A 158 -12.24 12.88 8.40
C LEU A 158 -12.22 12.57 9.90
N TRP A 159 -11.76 11.39 10.29
CA TRP A 159 -11.72 11.00 11.71
C TRP A 159 -10.73 11.85 12.50
N LEU A 160 -9.60 12.24 11.92
CA LEU A 160 -8.67 13.20 12.53
C LEU A 160 -9.31 14.59 12.71
N ALA A 161 -10.03 15.08 11.70
CA ALA A 161 -10.76 16.36 11.81
C ALA A 161 -11.83 16.31 12.90
N LYS A 162 -12.62 15.22 12.98
CA LYS A 162 -13.62 15.02 14.04
C LYS A 162 -12.99 14.96 15.43
N ALA A 163 -11.85 14.27 15.58
CA ALA A 163 -11.14 14.24 16.86
C ALA A 163 -10.69 15.65 17.28
N ARG A 164 -10.14 16.42 16.35
CA ARG A 164 -9.77 17.82 16.59
C ARG A 164 -10.97 18.70 16.96
N GLU A 165 -12.11 18.54 16.28
CA GLU A 165 -13.37 19.24 16.60
C GLU A 165 -13.89 18.91 18.02
N GLN A 166 -13.60 17.70 18.52
CA GLN A 166 -13.89 17.30 19.91
C GLN A 166 -12.85 17.78 20.93
N GLY A 167 -11.82 18.49 20.49
CA GLY A 167 -10.78 19.06 21.34
C GLY A 167 -9.53 18.19 21.51
N THR A 168 -9.37 17.10 20.74
CA THR A 168 -8.12 16.33 20.72
C THR A 168 -7.00 17.21 20.15
N LYS A 169 -5.91 17.39 20.92
CA LYS A 169 -4.73 18.09 20.42
C LYS A 169 -4.02 17.22 19.37
N ILE A 170 -3.66 17.79 18.23
CA ILE A 170 -2.91 17.10 17.18
C ILE A 170 -1.55 17.77 16.98
N ILE A 171 -0.47 17.01 17.09
CA ILE A 171 0.90 17.47 16.84
C ILE A 171 1.44 16.76 15.60
N ALA A 172 1.97 17.51 14.64
CA ALA A 172 2.67 16.96 13.48
C ALA A 172 4.18 17.03 13.68
N ILE A 173 4.86 15.88 13.57
CA ILE A 173 6.32 15.80 13.55
C ILE A 173 6.72 15.38 12.13
N ASP A 174 7.23 16.33 11.35
CA ASP A 174 7.56 16.11 9.94
C ASP A 174 8.61 17.14 9.49
N PRO A 175 9.66 16.76 8.75
CA PRO A 175 10.60 17.75 8.20
C PRO A 175 9.95 18.74 7.21
N ILE A 176 8.81 18.37 6.63
CA ILE A 176 8.06 19.19 5.68
C ILE A 176 6.78 19.67 6.34
N PHE A 177 6.43 20.95 6.12
CA PHE A 177 5.10 21.45 6.50
C PHE A 177 4.06 20.94 5.49
N THR A 178 3.58 19.72 5.71
CA THR A 178 2.67 19.03 4.79
C THR A 178 1.27 19.62 4.81
N ASP A 179 0.46 19.32 3.77
CA ASP A 179 -0.97 19.65 3.76
C ASP A 179 -1.68 19.10 5.01
N SER A 180 -1.28 17.92 5.49
CA SER A 180 -1.85 17.34 6.71
C SER A 180 -1.50 18.16 7.96
N ALA A 181 -0.25 18.60 8.08
CA ALA A 181 0.13 19.48 9.18
C ALA A 181 -0.64 20.81 9.10
N ALA A 182 -0.74 21.40 7.91
CA ALA A 182 -1.42 22.68 7.70
C ALA A 182 -2.92 22.63 8.02
N VAL A 183 -3.60 21.52 7.72
CA VAL A 183 -5.07 21.41 7.88
C VAL A 183 -5.52 20.71 9.15
N LEU A 184 -4.68 19.87 9.77
CA LEU A 184 -5.08 19.04 10.92
C LEU A 184 -4.27 19.28 12.19
N ALA A 185 -3.03 19.81 12.12
CA ALA A 185 -2.20 19.93 13.31
C ALA A 185 -2.42 21.28 14.02
N ASP A 186 -2.39 21.25 15.34
CA ASP A 186 -2.34 22.44 16.19
C ASP A 186 -0.89 22.93 16.37
N GLU A 187 0.08 22.03 16.21
CA GLU A 187 1.51 22.30 16.34
C GLU A 187 2.29 21.48 15.31
N TRP A 188 3.28 22.10 14.68
CA TRP A 188 4.20 21.43 13.77
C TRP A 188 5.63 21.54 14.28
N ILE A 189 6.30 20.39 14.39
CA ILE A 189 7.68 20.25 14.80
C ILE A 189 8.52 19.86 13.58
N PRO A 190 9.35 20.78 13.04
CA PRO A 190 10.21 20.52 11.88
C PRO A 190 11.45 19.71 12.28
N ILE A 191 11.29 18.40 12.45
CA ILE A 191 12.40 17.51 12.78
C ILE A 191 13.43 17.46 11.64
N ARG A 192 14.71 17.27 11.95
CA ARG A 192 15.72 17.02 10.91
C ARG A 192 15.50 15.62 10.32
N PRO A 193 15.49 15.44 8.98
CA PRO A 193 15.30 14.12 8.38
C PRO A 193 16.24 13.06 8.95
N GLY A 194 15.68 11.90 9.33
CA GLY A 194 16.45 10.77 9.88
C GLY A 194 16.87 10.91 11.35
N THR A 195 16.35 11.91 12.07
CA THR A 195 16.67 12.13 13.50
C THR A 195 15.53 11.73 14.46
N ASP A 196 14.51 11.03 13.94
CA ASP A 196 13.33 10.58 14.67
C ASP A 196 13.66 9.77 15.92
N THR A 197 14.62 8.84 15.82
CA THR A 197 15.06 8.02 16.95
C THR A 197 15.64 8.87 18.08
N ALA A 198 16.39 9.94 17.77
CA ALA A 198 16.96 10.81 18.81
C ALA A 198 15.85 11.55 19.57
N MET A 199 14.84 12.05 18.85
CA MET A 199 13.68 12.71 19.47
C MET A 199 12.86 11.72 20.32
N LEU A 200 12.58 10.52 19.81
CA LEU A 200 11.86 9.47 20.55
C LEU A 200 12.58 9.07 21.84
N LEU A 201 13.91 8.93 21.81
CA LEU A 201 14.71 8.64 23.00
C LEU A 201 14.65 9.79 24.03
N ALA A 202 14.71 11.04 23.58
CA ALA A 202 14.58 12.19 24.45
C ALA A 202 13.18 12.27 25.09
N MET A 203 12.12 12.00 24.32
CA MET A 203 10.75 11.90 24.84
C MET A 203 10.64 10.80 25.90
N ALA A 204 11.19 9.61 25.62
CA ALA A 204 11.18 8.50 26.57
C ALA A 204 11.90 8.85 27.87
N TYR A 205 13.06 9.52 27.79
CA TYR A 205 13.79 10.00 28.96
C TYR A 205 12.91 10.92 29.82
N VAL A 206 12.30 11.95 29.24
CA VAL A 206 11.43 12.91 29.95
C VAL A 206 10.18 12.24 30.54
N ILE A 207 9.65 11.19 29.92
CA ILE A 207 8.50 10.44 30.46
C ILE A 207 8.90 9.60 31.68
N ILE A 208 10.12 9.07 31.69
CA ILE A 208 10.62 8.20 32.77
C ILE A 208 11.06 9.00 33.99
N THR A 209 11.61 10.20 33.80
CA THR A 209 12.16 11.06 34.86
C THR A 209 11.16 12.09 35.35
#